data_AF-A0A9E0XYF5-F1
#
_entry.id   AF-A0A9E0XYF5-F1
#
_cell.length_a   1.000
_cell.length_b   1.000
_cell.length_c   1.000
_cell.angle_alpha   90.00
_cell.angle_beta   90.00
_cell.angle_gamma   90.00
#
_symmetry.space_group_name_H-M   'P 1'
#
loop_
_entity.id
_entity.type
_entity.pdbx_description
1 polymer ?
#
loop_
_entity_poly.entity_id
_entity_poly.type
_entity_poly.pdbx_seq_one_letter_code
_entity_poly.pdbx_strand_id
1 'polypeptide(L)'
;MKKLFFVILLISISKLSFGQNYYYFADGNPPDLKITYTTTKALMNSSETIYLSRDSCYYETIFQDVTNRFNFFITGKNMDEMYEVLLKYQVDKIKTKTLTREAPERMGDNLLLQWGEYSSININNSGNFILEDKWLNDWKKIVKNIRKFVKVSIDDRSRNFIVRFNESMYGKKAALYLNNEFLYDNIIPDKSTEGFIVNLAAVPGTYYLKVVLDDTGASGEFKVDIAEGTELGLSLNGNTIQVNNK
;
A
#
# COMPACT_ATOMS: atom_id res chain seq x y z
N MET A 1 -64.09 28.97 -14.69
CA MET A 1 -62.73 29.46 -14.99
C MET A 1 -61.85 29.37 -13.74
N LYS A 2 -60.77 28.59 -13.84
CA LYS A 2 -59.53 28.64 -13.05
C LYS A 2 -59.60 28.51 -11.51
N LYS A 3 -60.07 27.35 -11.02
CA LYS A 3 -59.51 26.71 -9.80
C LYS A 3 -58.27 25.89 -10.21
N LEU A 4 -57.24 26.56 -10.71
CA LEU A 4 -56.06 25.90 -11.27
C LEU A 4 -54.80 26.67 -10.87
N PHE A 5 -54.47 26.73 -9.58
CA PHE A 5 -53.16 27.29 -9.17
C PHE A 5 -52.57 26.79 -7.85
N PHE A 6 -53.13 25.75 -7.21
CA PHE A 6 -52.63 25.31 -5.89
C PHE A 6 -52.43 23.80 -5.71
N VAL A 7 -52.24 23.05 -6.80
CA VAL A 7 -51.96 21.59 -6.74
C VAL A 7 -50.61 21.21 -7.37
N ILE A 8 -49.88 22.15 -7.97
CA ILE A 8 -48.56 21.87 -8.59
C ILE A 8 -47.37 22.08 -7.62
N LEU A 9 -47.61 22.52 -6.37
CA LEU A 9 -46.54 22.77 -5.40
C LEU A 9 -46.38 21.68 -4.31
N LEU A 10 -46.92 20.48 -4.52
CA LEU A 10 -46.77 19.38 -3.55
C LEU A 10 -46.36 18.02 -4.16
N ILE A 11 -45.98 17.98 -5.45
CA ILE A 11 -45.49 16.75 -6.11
C ILE A 11 -44.00 16.85 -6.50
N SER A 12 -43.32 17.95 -6.15
CA SER A 12 -41.92 18.18 -6.55
C SER A 12 -40.87 17.94 -5.46
N ILE A 13 -41.25 17.46 -4.26
CA ILE A 13 -40.30 17.30 -3.13
C ILE A 13 -40.13 15.83 -2.68
N SER A 14 -40.91 14.89 -3.20
CA SER A 14 -40.77 13.46 -2.88
C SER A 14 -40.01 12.68 -3.96
N LYS A 15 -38.74 13.06 -4.21
CA LYS A 15 -37.74 12.17 -4.84
C LYS A 15 -36.28 12.67 -4.78
N LEU A 16 -35.93 13.55 -3.84
CA LEU A 16 -34.56 13.63 -3.33
C LEU A 16 -34.38 12.62 -2.19
N SER A 17 -34.77 11.37 -2.47
CA SER A 17 -34.07 10.25 -1.86
C SER A 17 -32.76 10.20 -2.64
N PHE A 18 -31.64 10.50 -1.97
CA PHE A 18 -30.33 10.02 -2.40
C PHE A 18 -30.42 8.49 -2.40
N GLY A 19 -30.98 7.95 -3.48
CA GLY A 19 -31.01 6.54 -3.75
C GLY A 19 -29.56 6.11 -3.81
N GLN A 20 -29.21 5.14 -2.98
CA GLN A 20 -28.05 4.30 -3.23
C GLN A 20 -28.22 3.77 -4.66
N ASN A 21 -27.52 4.38 -5.61
CA ASN A 21 -27.46 3.85 -6.96
C ASN A 21 -26.74 2.50 -6.82
N TYR A 22 -27.53 1.43 -6.89
CA TYR A 22 -27.04 0.08 -7.10
C TYR A 22 -26.44 0.05 -8.52
N TYR A 23 -25.21 0.55 -8.65
CA TYR A 23 -24.44 0.37 -9.88
C TYR A 23 -23.98 -1.08 -9.90
N TYR A 24 -24.73 -1.92 -10.62
CA TYR A 24 -24.33 -3.29 -10.91
C TYR A 24 -22.96 -3.28 -11.59
N PHE A 25 -22.07 -4.17 -11.15
CA PHE A 25 -20.83 -4.46 -11.87
C PHE A 25 -21.21 -4.95 -13.28
N ALA A 26 -20.64 -4.36 -14.33
CA ALA A 26 -21.07 -4.62 -15.70
C ALA A 26 -20.88 -6.09 -16.12
N ASP A 27 -21.63 -6.56 -17.12
CA ASP A 27 -21.48 -7.94 -17.62
C ASP A 27 -20.15 -8.20 -18.36
N GLY A 28 -19.28 -7.18 -18.50
CA GLY A 28 -17.94 -7.30 -19.09
C GLY A 28 -16.97 -6.25 -18.52
N ASN A 29 -15.66 -6.51 -18.65
CA ASN A 29 -14.61 -5.64 -18.12
C ASN A 29 -14.68 -4.24 -18.79
N PRO A 30 -15.00 -3.17 -18.03
CA PRO A 30 -15.02 -1.83 -18.59
C PRO A 30 -13.63 -1.46 -19.13
N PRO A 31 -13.54 -0.88 -20.34
CA PRO A 31 -12.24 -0.54 -20.93
C PRO A 31 -11.47 0.49 -20.10
N ASP A 32 -12.17 1.29 -19.30
CA ASP A 32 -11.65 2.36 -18.46
C ASP A 32 -11.69 2.04 -16.95
N LEU A 33 -11.78 0.75 -16.60
CA LEU A 33 -11.76 0.31 -15.20
C LEU A 33 -10.46 0.75 -14.50
N LYS A 34 -10.63 1.41 -13.36
CA LYS A 34 -9.58 1.85 -12.44
C LYS A 34 -9.80 1.20 -11.09
N ILE A 35 -8.74 0.61 -10.54
CA ILE A 35 -8.73 -0.05 -9.24
C ILE A 35 -7.70 0.67 -8.38
N THR A 36 -8.15 1.27 -7.28
CA THR A 36 -7.27 1.86 -6.28
C THR A 36 -7.47 1.13 -4.96
N TYR A 37 -6.41 0.49 -4.47
CA TYR A 37 -6.39 -0.11 -3.15
C TYR A 37 -5.40 0.64 -2.27
N THR A 38 -5.85 1.14 -1.14
CA THR A 38 -5.02 1.87 -0.18
C THR A 38 -5.09 1.16 1.17
N THR A 39 -3.94 0.98 1.81
CA THR A 39 -3.85 0.49 3.19
C THR A 39 -3.09 1.50 4.03
N THR A 40 -3.56 1.77 5.24
CA THR A 40 -2.88 2.61 6.23
C THR A 40 -2.36 1.76 7.37
N LYS A 41 -1.11 1.98 7.76
CA LYS A 41 -0.52 1.38 8.96
C LYS A 41 -0.72 2.36 10.12
N ALA A 42 -1.19 1.88 11.28
CA ALA A 42 -1.53 2.71 12.43
C ALA A 42 -0.37 3.61 12.91
N LEU A 43 -0.70 4.65 13.71
CA LEU A 43 0.15 5.60 14.46
C LEU A 43 1.33 6.30 13.75
N MET A 44 1.81 5.77 12.63
CA MET A 44 2.80 6.36 11.76
C MET A 44 2.08 6.96 10.56
N ASN A 45 2.59 8.06 10.02
CA ASN A 45 2.15 8.57 8.72
C ASN A 45 2.65 7.59 7.64
N SER A 46 2.02 6.42 7.56
CA SER A 46 2.38 5.39 6.60
C SER A 46 1.16 4.83 5.90
N SER A 47 1.27 4.80 4.57
CA SER A 47 0.27 4.21 3.71
C SER A 47 0.94 3.52 2.53
N GLU A 48 0.21 2.60 1.94
CA GLU A 48 0.55 1.97 0.68
C GLU A 48 -0.65 2.10 -0.24
N THR A 49 -0.42 2.51 -1.49
CA THR A 49 -1.44 2.62 -2.52
C THR A 49 -1.04 1.82 -3.75
N ILE A 50 -1.96 0.99 -4.22
CA ILE A 50 -1.87 0.25 -5.46
C ILE A 50 -2.91 0.81 -6.41
N TYR A 51 -2.48 1.29 -7.57
CA TYR A 51 -3.35 1.73 -8.64
C TYR A 51 -3.15 0.85 -9.87
N LEU A 52 -4.25 0.30 -10.38
CA LEU A 52 -4.28 -0.52 -11.59
C LEU A 52 -5.29 0.04 -12.59
N SER A 53 -4.85 0.21 -13.83
CA SER A 53 -5.69 0.47 -15.00
C SER A 53 -4.98 -0.05 -16.24
N ARG A 54 -5.67 -0.09 -17.39
CA ARG A 54 -5.05 -0.48 -18.66
C ARG A 54 -3.97 0.51 -19.13
N ASP A 55 -4.15 1.79 -18.84
CA ASP A 55 -3.29 2.86 -19.35
C ASP A 55 -2.10 3.16 -18.43
N SER A 56 -2.26 2.92 -17.14
CA SER A 56 -1.25 3.22 -16.13
C SER A 56 -1.44 2.37 -14.88
N CYS A 57 -0.34 1.90 -14.32
CA CYS A 57 -0.32 1.31 -12.99
C CYS A 57 0.78 1.97 -12.16
N TYR A 58 0.53 2.15 -10.87
CA TYR A 58 1.55 2.58 -9.94
C TYR A 58 1.40 1.91 -8.59
N TYR A 59 2.54 1.82 -7.91
CA TYR A 59 2.61 1.48 -6.50
C TYR A 59 3.27 2.64 -5.78
N GLU A 60 2.66 3.06 -4.68
CA GLU A 60 3.13 4.15 -3.86
C GLU A 60 3.22 3.71 -2.40
N THR A 61 4.31 4.08 -1.73
CA THR A 61 4.43 4.00 -0.28
C THR A 61 4.70 5.38 0.27
N ILE A 62 4.02 5.70 1.36
CA ILE A 62 4.28 6.86 2.19
C ILE A 62 4.77 6.32 3.53
N PHE A 63 5.84 6.91 4.06
CA PHE A 63 6.32 6.66 5.41
C PHE A 63 6.97 7.93 5.96
N GLN A 64 6.40 8.46 7.05
CA GLN A 64 6.77 9.77 7.59
C GLN A 64 6.62 10.88 6.54
N ASP A 65 7.71 11.53 6.14
CA ASP A 65 7.81 12.58 5.12
C ASP A 65 8.25 12.05 3.74
N VAL A 66 8.45 10.73 3.62
CA VAL A 66 8.97 10.11 2.39
C VAL A 66 7.86 9.46 1.59
N THR A 67 7.83 9.77 0.29
CA THR A 67 6.93 9.15 -0.68
C THR A 67 7.76 8.49 -1.77
N ASN A 68 7.58 7.19 -1.95
CA ASN A 68 8.13 6.43 -3.07
C ASN A 68 7.01 6.01 -3.99
N ARG A 69 7.12 6.35 -5.27
CA ARG A 69 6.19 5.89 -6.29
C ARG A 69 6.96 5.28 -7.45
N PHE A 70 6.51 4.13 -7.92
CA PHE A 70 6.98 3.59 -9.18
C PHE A 70 5.82 3.20 -10.08
N ASN A 71 6.01 3.43 -11.37
CA ASN A 71 5.05 3.05 -12.39
C ASN A 71 5.43 1.69 -12.98
N PHE A 72 4.42 0.91 -13.34
CA PHE A 72 4.57 -0.38 -14.01
C PHE A 72 3.41 -0.58 -15.00
N PHE A 73 3.47 -1.67 -15.75
CA PHE A 73 2.46 -2.02 -16.73
C PHE A 73 1.89 -3.40 -16.43
N ILE A 74 0.59 -3.56 -16.66
CA ILE A 74 -0.08 -4.86 -16.70
C ILE A 74 -0.68 -5.05 -18.09
N THR A 75 -0.80 -6.30 -18.55
CA THR A 75 -1.41 -6.58 -19.85
C THR A 75 -2.94 -6.43 -19.79
N GLY A 76 -3.60 -6.28 -20.95
CA GLY A 76 -5.06 -6.33 -21.01
C GLY A 76 -5.63 -7.61 -20.40
N LYS A 77 -4.98 -8.76 -20.66
CA LYS A 77 -5.31 -10.05 -20.05
C LYS A 77 -5.21 -10.03 -18.52
N ASN A 78 -4.18 -9.41 -17.95
CA ASN A 78 -4.05 -9.26 -16.50
C ASN A 78 -5.22 -8.46 -15.91
N MET A 79 -5.67 -7.41 -16.62
CA MET A 79 -6.82 -6.61 -16.20
C MET A 79 -8.14 -7.40 -16.31
N ASP A 80 -8.29 -8.23 -17.35
CA ASP A 80 -9.44 -9.13 -17.52
C ASP A 80 -9.47 -10.18 -16.40
N GLU A 81 -8.33 -10.81 -16.07
CA GLU A 81 -8.21 -11.74 -14.93
C GLU A 81 -8.58 -11.05 -13.61
N MET A 82 -8.13 -9.80 -13.39
CA MET A 82 -8.51 -9.03 -12.20
C MET A 82 -10.02 -8.76 -12.18
N TYR A 83 -10.63 -8.45 -13.32
CA TYR A 83 -12.07 -8.24 -13.42
C TYR A 83 -12.88 -9.51 -13.07
N GLU A 84 -12.47 -10.67 -13.58
CA GLU A 84 -13.08 -11.96 -13.26
C GLU A 84 -13.01 -12.27 -11.76
N VAL A 85 -11.90 -11.92 -11.09
CA VAL A 85 -11.77 -12.05 -9.64
C VAL A 85 -12.80 -11.18 -8.91
N LEU A 86 -12.99 -9.93 -9.34
CA LEU A 86 -13.96 -9.01 -8.74
C LEU A 86 -15.40 -9.53 -8.87
N LEU A 87 -15.76 -10.08 -10.04
CA LEU A 87 -17.06 -10.72 -10.28
C LEU A 87 -17.24 -11.99 -9.43
N LYS A 88 -16.26 -12.88 -9.45
CA LYS A 88 -16.29 -14.17 -8.74
C LYS A 88 -16.53 -13.98 -7.24
N TYR A 89 -15.92 -12.97 -6.66
CA TYR A 89 -16.02 -12.64 -5.23
C TYR A 89 -17.04 -11.55 -4.93
N GLN A 90 -17.95 -11.26 -5.87
CA GLN A 90 -19.12 -10.39 -5.71
C GLN A 90 -18.77 -9.06 -5.03
N VAL A 91 -17.73 -8.38 -5.54
CA VAL A 91 -17.19 -7.16 -4.90
C VAL A 91 -18.26 -6.08 -4.71
N ASP A 92 -19.22 -6.00 -5.62
CA ASP A 92 -20.37 -5.08 -5.61
C ASP A 92 -21.33 -5.32 -4.44
N LYS A 93 -21.30 -6.51 -3.84
CA LYS A 93 -22.17 -6.90 -2.71
C LYS A 93 -21.47 -6.86 -1.37
N ILE A 94 -20.16 -6.60 -1.33
CA ILE A 94 -19.42 -6.52 -0.08
C ILE A 94 -19.97 -5.36 0.75
N LYS A 95 -20.30 -5.67 2.01
CA LYS A 95 -20.86 -4.71 2.97
C LYS A 95 -19.96 -4.51 4.17
N THR A 96 -20.00 -3.30 4.68
CA THR A 96 -19.29 -2.86 5.88
C THR A 96 -20.32 -2.46 6.93
N LYS A 97 -20.05 -2.80 8.19
CA LYS A 97 -20.82 -2.36 9.36
C LYS A 97 -20.06 -1.25 10.08
N THR A 98 -20.79 -0.29 10.62
CA THR A 98 -20.22 0.76 11.48
C THR A 98 -20.07 0.22 12.90
N LEU A 99 -18.88 0.40 13.48
CA LEU A 99 -18.64 0.09 14.88
C LEU A 99 -19.39 1.07 15.79
N THR A 100 -19.98 0.56 16.86
CA THR A 100 -20.71 1.36 17.85
C THR A 100 -19.79 2.09 18.83
N ARG A 101 -18.53 1.67 18.92
CA ARG A 101 -17.46 2.33 19.67
C ARG A 101 -16.37 2.75 18.70
N GLU A 102 -15.74 3.88 18.96
CA GLU A 102 -14.60 4.33 18.16
C GLU A 102 -13.48 3.27 18.18
N ALA A 103 -12.95 2.95 17.00
CA ALA A 103 -11.77 2.12 16.90
C ALA A 103 -10.54 2.92 17.38
N PRO A 104 -9.83 2.47 18.43
CA PRO A 104 -8.71 3.22 19.00
C PRO A 104 -7.49 3.32 18.07
N GLU A 105 -7.42 2.52 17.00
CA GLU A 105 -6.27 2.48 16.10
C GLU A 105 -6.68 2.68 14.62
N ARG A 106 -6.07 3.70 13.99
CA ARG A 106 -6.40 4.29 12.69
C ARG A 106 -5.99 3.47 11.45
N MET A 107 -5.81 2.16 11.61
CA MET A 107 -5.42 1.29 10.50
C MET A 107 -6.62 0.85 9.68
N GLY A 108 -6.37 0.54 8.41
CA GLY A 108 -7.32 -0.20 7.61
C GLY A 108 -7.11 -0.03 6.13
N ASP A 109 -8.04 -0.61 5.40
CA ASP A 109 -7.97 -0.72 3.96
C ASP A 109 -9.13 0.02 3.30
N ASN A 110 -8.89 0.51 2.10
CA ASN A 110 -9.88 1.06 1.20
C ASN A 110 -9.71 0.44 -0.18
N LEU A 111 -10.82 0.05 -0.80
CA LEU A 111 -10.88 -0.33 -2.21
C LEU A 111 -11.85 0.58 -2.94
N LEU A 112 -11.33 1.33 -3.91
CA LEU A 112 -12.09 2.15 -4.83
C LEU A 112 -11.99 1.56 -6.24
N LEU A 113 -13.15 1.22 -6.79
CA LEU A 113 -13.33 0.81 -8.18
C LEU A 113 -14.04 1.94 -8.91
N GLN A 114 -13.57 2.33 -10.08
CA GLN A 114 -14.18 3.38 -10.90
C GLN A 114 -14.21 2.95 -12.36
N TRP A 115 -15.30 3.23 -13.06
CA TRP A 115 -15.46 3.01 -14.49
C TRP A 115 -16.52 3.94 -15.06
N GLY A 116 -16.46 4.20 -16.36
CA GLY A 116 -17.28 5.23 -16.99
C GLY A 116 -17.12 6.60 -16.34
N GLU A 117 -18.11 7.45 -16.58
CA GLU A 117 -18.10 8.84 -16.12
C GLU A 117 -18.56 8.98 -14.65
N TYR A 118 -19.41 8.05 -14.17
CA TYR A 118 -20.11 8.19 -12.88
C TYR A 118 -20.22 6.91 -12.06
N SER A 119 -19.63 5.80 -12.51
CA SER A 119 -19.76 4.53 -11.80
C SER A 119 -18.57 4.28 -10.88
N SER A 120 -18.87 3.99 -9.61
CA SER A 120 -17.84 3.65 -8.64
C SER A 120 -18.38 2.75 -7.53
N ILE A 121 -17.52 1.89 -7.01
CA ILE A 121 -17.72 1.14 -5.76
C ILE A 121 -16.61 1.54 -4.80
N ASN A 122 -16.97 1.91 -3.57
CA ASN A 122 -16.03 2.25 -2.52
C ASN A 122 -16.29 1.37 -1.30
N ILE A 123 -15.32 0.54 -0.93
CA ILE A 123 -15.40 -0.37 0.22
C ILE A 123 -14.36 0.07 1.25
N ASN A 124 -14.84 0.45 2.44
CA ASN A 124 -14.02 0.90 3.56
C ASN A 124 -13.92 -0.18 4.63
N ASN A 125 -12.72 -0.71 4.85
CA ASN A 125 -12.39 -1.56 5.98
C ASN A 125 -11.38 -0.84 6.87
N SER A 126 -11.75 0.35 7.35
CA SER A 126 -10.88 1.25 8.09
C SER A 126 -11.65 2.09 9.11
N GLY A 127 -10.96 2.43 10.20
CA GLY A 127 -11.53 3.24 11.29
C GLY A 127 -12.80 2.60 11.86
N ASN A 128 -13.92 3.34 11.79
CA ASN A 128 -15.21 2.87 12.31
C ASN A 128 -15.99 2.00 11.32
N PHE A 129 -15.48 1.77 10.10
CA PHE A 129 -16.12 0.89 9.12
C PHE A 129 -15.34 -0.41 9.02
N ILE A 130 -15.99 -1.53 9.37
CA ILE A 130 -15.38 -2.86 9.24
C ILE A 130 -16.21 -3.74 8.34
N LEU A 131 -15.57 -4.64 7.60
CA LEU A 131 -16.27 -5.62 6.80
C LEU A 131 -17.16 -6.52 7.67
N GLU A 132 -18.35 -6.88 7.15
CA GLU A 132 -19.13 -7.95 7.76
C GLU A 132 -18.38 -9.29 7.61
N ASP A 133 -18.44 -10.12 8.65
CA ASP A 133 -17.63 -11.32 8.79
C ASP A 133 -17.73 -12.28 7.58
N LYS A 134 -18.93 -12.40 6.98
CA LYS A 134 -19.17 -13.22 5.79
C LYS A 134 -18.36 -12.79 4.56
N TRP A 135 -17.94 -11.52 4.47
CA TRP A 135 -17.19 -10.98 3.33
C TRP A 135 -15.68 -11.02 3.54
N LEU A 136 -15.19 -11.32 4.74
CA LEU A 136 -13.75 -11.28 5.06
C LEU A 136 -12.91 -12.22 4.19
N ASN A 137 -13.44 -13.40 3.87
CA ASN A 137 -12.72 -14.35 3.01
C ASN A 137 -12.61 -13.82 1.57
N ASP A 138 -13.72 -13.33 1.01
CA ASP A 138 -13.79 -12.79 -0.34
C ASP A 138 -12.91 -11.56 -0.50
N TRP A 139 -12.97 -10.65 0.48
CA TRP A 139 -12.06 -9.50 0.59
C TRP A 139 -10.58 -9.91 0.53
N LYS A 140 -10.17 -10.88 1.36
CA LYS A 140 -8.79 -11.38 1.35
C LYS A 140 -8.37 -11.93 -0.02
N LYS A 141 -9.28 -12.59 -0.75
CA LYS A 141 -8.99 -13.11 -2.10
C LYS A 141 -8.85 -11.99 -3.12
N ILE A 142 -9.70 -10.95 -3.05
CA ILE A 142 -9.60 -9.77 -3.91
C ILE A 142 -8.28 -9.05 -3.67
N VAL A 143 -7.98 -8.69 -2.42
CA VAL A 143 -6.75 -7.98 -2.05
C VAL A 143 -5.50 -8.78 -2.43
N LYS A 144 -5.51 -10.11 -2.24
CA LYS A 144 -4.40 -10.97 -2.67
C LYS A 144 -4.12 -10.88 -4.17
N ASN A 145 -5.16 -10.82 -5.00
CA ASN A 145 -4.99 -10.70 -6.46
C ASN A 145 -4.52 -9.31 -6.87
N ILE A 146 -5.01 -8.24 -6.24
CA ILE A 146 -4.50 -6.87 -6.46
C ILE A 146 -3.00 -6.82 -6.15
N ARG A 147 -2.59 -7.34 -4.99
CA ARG A 147 -1.19 -7.38 -4.55
C ARG A 147 -0.29 -8.24 -5.44
N LYS A 148 -0.82 -9.27 -6.12
CA LYS A 148 -0.06 -10.15 -7.02
C LYS A 148 0.65 -9.36 -8.12
N PHE A 149 -0.04 -8.40 -8.75
CA PHE A 149 0.52 -7.64 -9.88
C PHE A 149 1.64 -6.69 -9.46
N VAL A 150 1.49 -6.09 -8.28
CA VAL A 150 2.53 -5.26 -7.67
C VAL A 150 3.72 -6.13 -7.26
N LYS A 151 3.48 -7.29 -6.63
CA LYS A 151 4.55 -8.17 -6.15
C LYS A 151 5.50 -8.58 -7.26
N VAL A 152 4.99 -9.01 -8.42
CA VAL A 152 5.84 -9.35 -9.59
C VAL A 152 6.72 -8.17 -9.97
N SER A 153 6.12 -6.97 -10.03
CA SER A 153 6.84 -5.75 -10.40
C SER A 153 7.88 -5.31 -9.34
N ILE A 154 7.63 -5.58 -8.05
CA ILE A 154 8.59 -5.32 -6.96
C ILE A 154 9.71 -6.37 -6.98
N ASP A 155 9.37 -7.65 -7.12
CA ASP A 155 10.33 -8.75 -7.11
C ASP A 155 11.33 -8.61 -8.28
N ASP A 156 10.85 -8.26 -9.48
CA ASP A 156 11.69 -7.93 -10.66
C ASP A 156 12.57 -6.69 -10.43
N ARG A 157 12.20 -5.87 -9.46
CA ARG A 157 12.92 -4.66 -9.07
C ARG A 157 13.73 -4.84 -7.79
N SER A 158 13.87 -6.07 -7.28
CA SER A 158 14.71 -6.32 -6.11
C SER A 158 16.10 -5.74 -6.33
N ARG A 159 16.63 -5.06 -5.31
CA ARG A 159 17.95 -4.42 -5.35
C ARG A 159 18.80 -4.93 -4.22
N ASN A 160 20.04 -5.20 -4.57
CA ASN A 160 21.08 -5.51 -3.60
C ASN A 160 21.73 -4.20 -3.22
N PHE A 161 21.91 -3.98 -1.92
CA PHE A 161 22.73 -2.88 -1.43
C PHE A 161 23.72 -3.44 -0.41
N ILE A 162 24.88 -2.80 -0.34
CA ILE A 162 25.96 -3.23 0.55
C ILE A 162 25.86 -2.39 1.81
N VAL A 163 25.80 -3.06 2.97
CA VAL A 163 25.89 -2.41 4.27
C VAL A 163 27.28 -2.64 4.85
N ARG A 164 27.99 -1.54 5.14
CA ARG A 164 29.28 -1.58 5.82
C ARG A 164 29.15 -1.04 7.24
N PHE A 165 29.54 -1.88 8.20
CA PHE A 165 29.62 -1.53 9.61
C PHE A 165 31.06 -1.20 10.00
N ASN A 166 31.22 -0.26 10.92
CA ASN A 166 32.52 0.00 11.54
C ASN A 166 33.00 -1.22 12.33
N GLU A 167 34.33 -1.42 12.40
CA GLU A 167 34.94 -2.59 13.06
C GLU A 167 34.50 -2.77 14.52
N SER A 168 34.20 -1.67 15.21
CA SER A 168 33.68 -1.69 16.58
C SER A 168 32.32 -2.37 16.75
N MET A 169 31.65 -2.71 15.65
CA MET A 169 30.34 -3.37 15.61
C MET A 169 30.43 -4.86 15.25
N TYR A 170 31.61 -5.34 14.85
CA TYR A 170 31.81 -6.74 14.51
C TYR A 170 31.57 -7.66 15.73
N GLY A 171 30.98 -8.83 15.48
CA GLY A 171 30.60 -9.81 16.50
C GLY A 171 29.33 -9.47 17.29
N LYS A 172 28.70 -8.30 17.06
CA LYS A 172 27.46 -7.90 17.73
C LYS A 172 26.23 -8.35 16.95
N LYS A 173 25.14 -8.66 17.65
CA LYS A 173 23.85 -8.97 17.01
C LYS A 173 23.13 -7.68 16.62
N ALA A 174 22.70 -7.61 15.36
CA ALA A 174 22.02 -6.45 14.80
C ALA A 174 20.76 -6.84 14.04
N ALA A 175 19.68 -6.11 14.30
CA ALA A 175 18.45 -6.14 13.53
C ALA A 175 18.33 -4.89 12.64
N LEU A 176 17.94 -5.09 11.38
CA LEU A 176 17.71 -4.03 10.40
C LEU A 176 16.23 -3.97 10.01
N TYR A 177 15.72 -2.76 9.88
CA TYR A 177 14.35 -2.50 9.46
C TYR A 177 14.33 -1.40 8.39
N LEU A 178 13.51 -1.55 7.35
CA LEU A 178 13.29 -0.54 6.31
C LEU A 178 11.86 -0.02 6.43
N ASN A 179 11.68 1.28 6.67
CA ASN A 179 10.37 1.87 7.00
C ASN A 179 9.66 1.06 8.10
N ASN A 180 10.40 0.64 9.13
CA ASN A 180 9.99 -0.27 10.22
C ASN A 180 9.54 -1.69 9.81
N GLU A 181 9.73 -2.09 8.55
CA GLU A 181 9.58 -3.48 8.12
C GLU A 181 10.88 -4.25 8.33
N PHE A 182 10.78 -5.44 8.90
CA PHE A 182 11.93 -6.31 9.17
C PHE A 182 12.69 -6.66 7.88
N LEU A 183 14.02 -6.53 7.91
CA LEU A 183 14.90 -6.93 6.80
C LEU A 183 15.86 -8.06 7.18
N TYR A 184 16.47 -7.96 8.35
CA TYR A 184 17.63 -8.76 8.73
C TYR A 184 17.74 -8.82 10.24
N ASP A 185 18.15 -9.98 10.77
CA ASP A 185 18.57 -10.15 12.17
C ASP A 185 19.65 -11.23 12.22
N ASN A 186 20.89 -10.81 12.45
CA ASN A 186 22.02 -11.72 12.61
C ASN A 186 23.21 -11.03 13.28
N ILE A 187 24.23 -11.83 13.59
CA ILE A 187 25.53 -11.35 14.05
C ILE A 187 26.24 -10.66 12.89
N ILE A 188 26.80 -9.48 13.14
CA ILE A 188 27.65 -8.77 12.18
C ILE A 188 28.95 -9.55 12.04
N PRO A 189 29.29 -10.06 10.85
CA PRO A 189 30.46 -10.90 10.66
C PRO A 189 31.76 -10.14 10.95
N ASP A 190 32.71 -10.83 11.59
CA ASP A 190 34.05 -10.30 11.82
C ASP A 190 34.79 -10.16 10.50
N LYS A 191 35.19 -8.93 10.15
CA LYS A 191 35.99 -8.59 8.96
C LYS A 191 35.37 -9.06 7.64
N SER A 192 34.59 -8.20 7.02
CA SER A 192 34.61 -8.12 5.56
C SER A 192 35.10 -6.72 5.15
N THR A 193 36.19 -6.67 4.38
CA THR A 193 36.65 -5.44 3.72
C THR A 193 35.61 -4.89 2.74
N GLU A 194 34.58 -5.68 2.43
CA GLU A 194 33.58 -5.40 1.40
C GLU A 194 32.20 -5.01 1.98
N GLY A 195 31.96 -5.17 3.29
CA GLY A 195 30.60 -5.14 3.86
C GLY A 195 29.84 -6.44 3.65
N PHE A 196 28.56 -6.48 3.97
CA PHE A 196 27.70 -7.60 3.56
C PHE A 196 26.52 -7.10 2.72
N ILE A 197 26.10 -7.94 1.78
CA ILE A 197 25.03 -7.63 0.85
C ILE A 197 23.70 -7.95 1.52
N VAL A 198 22.82 -6.96 1.57
CA VAL A 198 21.42 -7.14 1.94
C VAL A 198 20.59 -7.02 0.66
N ASN A 199 19.80 -8.05 0.38
CA ASN A 199 18.88 -8.03 -0.74
C ASN A 199 17.55 -7.43 -0.27
N LEU A 200 17.11 -6.37 -0.92
CA LEU A 200 15.81 -5.75 -0.68
C LEU A 200 14.85 -6.09 -1.81
N ALA A 201 13.69 -6.58 -1.43
CA ALA A 201 12.50 -6.50 -2.26
C ALA A 201 11.88 -5.09 -2.12
N ALA A 202 12.65 -4.06 -2.47
CA ALA A 202 12.22 -2.66 -2.46
C ALA A 202 12.51 -2.04 -3.82
N VAL A 203 11.68 -1.07 -4.20
CA VAL A 203 11.91 -0.31 -5.43
C VAL A 203 12.90 0.83 -5.18
N PRO A 204 13.50 1.39 -6.24
CA PRO A 204 14.31 2.59 -6.09
C PRO A 204 13.51 3.75 -5.47
N GLY A 205 14.12 4.45 -4.52
CA GLY A 205 13.46 5.51 -3.76
C GLY A 205 14.20 5.83 -2.46
N THR A 206 13.62 6.73 -1.67
CA THR A 206 14.17 7.12 -0.35
C THR A 206 13.50 6.28 0.73
N TYR A 207 14.22 5.85 1.76
CA TYR A 207 13.69 4.99 2.82
C TYR A 207 14.30 5.36 4.17
N TYR A 208 13.64 4.96 5.25
CA TYR A 208 14.22 5.02 6.59
C TYR A 208 14.77 3.64 6.96
N LEU A 209 16.09 3.52 7.04
CA LEU A 209 16.78 2.34 7.53
C LEU A 209 17.03 2.49 9.03
N LYS A 210 16.40 1.64 9.83
CA LYS A 210 16.64 1.55 11.27
C LYS A 210 17.54 0.36 11.57
N VAL A 211 18.57 0.60 12.36
CA VAL A 211 19.47 -0.42 12.91
C VAL A 211 19.28 -0.48 14.41
N VAL A 212 19.13 -1.70 14.95
CA VAL A 212 19.03 -1.97 16.38
C VAL A 212 20.12 -2.97 16.76
N LEU A 213 20.89 -2.69 17.81
CA LEU A 213 21.89 -3.59 18.36
C LEU A 213 21.30 -4.29 19.59
N ASP A 214 21.09 -5.60 19.50
CA ASP A 214 20.37 -6.37 20.51
C ASP A 214 21.06 -6.33 21.88
N ASP A 215 22.40 -6.41 21.89
CA ASP A 215 23.18 -6.52 23.13
C ASP A 215 23.19 -5.23 23.97
N THR A 216 22.84 -4.09 23.36
CA THR A 216 22.91 -2.76 24.01
C THR A 216 21.60 -1.99 24.00
N GLY A 217 20.61 -2.42 23.19
CA GLY A 217 19.40 -1.66 22.91
C GLY A 217 19.66 -0.36 22.12
N ALA A 218 20.90 -0.10 21.71
CA ALA A 218 21.23 1.08 20.90
C ALA A 218 20.54 0.98 19.54
N SER A 219 19.97 2.09 19.08
CA SER A 219 19.37 2.16 17.75
C SER A 219 19.69 3.47 17.05
N GLY A 220 19.65 3.43 15.73
CA GLY A 220 19.81 4.58 14.85
C GLY A 220 18.92 4.43 13.64
N GLU A 221 18.34 5.54 13.19
CA GLU A 221 17.48 5.60 12.01
C GLU A 221 18.12 6.56 11.00
N PHE A 222 18.21 6.12 9.74
CA PHE A 222 18.91 6.80 8.66
C PHE A 222 17.98 6.94 7.47
N LYS A 223 17.86 8.16 6.93
CA LYS A 223 17.20 8.39 5.65
C LYS A 223 18.19 8.06 4.53
N VAL A 224 17.87 7.06 3.71
CA VAL A 224 18.76 6.48 2.70
C VAL A 224 18.09 6.46 1.33
N ASP A 225 18.83 6.80 0.29
CA ASP A 225 18.37 6.65 -1.09
C ASP A 225 18.84 5.29 -1.61
N ILE A 226 17.90 4.48 -2.09
CA ILE A 226 18.15 3.15 -2.64
C ILE A 226 17.98 3.24 -4.15
N ALA A 227 19.05 2.92 -4.86
CA ALA A 227 19.10 2.65 -6.30
C ALA A 227 19.95 1.40 -6.56
N GLU A 228 19.96 0.92 -7.80
CA GLU A 228 20.85 -0.19 -8.19
C GLU A 228 22.32 0.18 -7.96
N GLY A 229 23.08 -0.71 -7.30
CA GLY A 229 24.49 -0.47 -7.01
C GLY A 229 24.77 0.46 -5.82
N THR A 230 23.77 0.79 -5.00
CA THR A 230 23.96 1.64 -3.81
C THR A 230 24.84 0.96 -2.76
N GLU A 231 25.90 1.65 -2.34
CA GLU A 231 26.70 1.30 -1.15
C GLU A 231 26.34 2.24 0.01
N LEU A 232 25.91 1.66 1.14
CA LEU A 232 25.61 2.38 2.37
C LEU A 232 26.67 2.07 3.42
N GLY A 233 27.49 3.07 3.77
CA GLY A 233 28.16 3.04 5.08
C GLY A 233 27.13 3.29 6.17
N LEU A 234 27.22 2.67 7.34
CA LEU A 234 26.36 3.01 8.48
C LEU A 234 27.17 3.33 9.74
N SER A 235 26.82 4.44 10.40
CA SER A 235 27.47 4.93 11.61
C SER A 235 26.48 5.10 12.74
N LEU A 236 26.50 4.17 13.70
CA LEU A 236 25.82 4.36 14.98
C LEU A 236 26.78 5.04 15.95
N ASN A 237 26.31 6.09 16.62
CA ASN A 237 27.05 6.81 17.68
C ASN A 237 28.33 7.55 17.23
N GLY A 238 28.29 8.28 16.10
CA GLY A 238 29.25 9.36 15.82
C GLY A 238 30.40 9.08 14.85
N ASN A 239 30.42 7.96 14.12
CA ASN A 239 31.54 7.61 13.21
C ASN A 239 31.12 7.45 11.75
N THR A 240 30.98 8.57 11.04
CA THR A 240 30.81 8.82 9.58
C THR A 240 30.27 7.73 8.66
N ILE A 241 29.22 8.08 7.91
CA ILE A 241 28.79 7.40 6.69
C ILE A 241 29.16 8.25 5.49
N GLN A 242 29.86 7.68 4.50
CA GLN A 242 29.84 8.19 3.14
C GLN A 242 28.88 7.34 2.31
N VAL A 243 27.88 7.99 1.71
CA VAL A 243 27.08 7.42 0.62
C VAL A 243 27.78 7.82 -0.67
N ASN A 244 28.25 6.85 -1.44
CA ASN A 244 28.79 7.11 -2.78
C ASN A 244 27.89 6.40 -3.79
N ASN A 245 27.22 7.19 -4.63
CA ASN A 245 26.69 6.70 -5.90
C ASN A 245 27.88 6.52 -6.84
N LYS A 246 28.12 5.30 -7.32
CA LYS A 246 28.96 5.09 -8.51
C LYS A 246 28.12 5.25 -9.77
#